data_AF-A0A3P6ND23-F1
#
_entry.id   AF-A0A3P6ND23-F1
#
_cell.length_a   1.000
_cell.length_b   1.000
_cell.length_c   1.000
_cell.angle_alpha   90.00
_cell.angle_beta   90.00
_cell.angle_gamma   90.00
#
_symmetry.space_group_name_H-M   'P 1'
#
loop_
_entity.id
_entity.type
_entity.pdbx_description
1 polymer ?
#
loop_
_entity_poly.entity_id
_entity_poly.type
_entity_poly.pdbx_seq_one_letter_code
_entity_poly.pdbx_strand_id
1 'polypeptide(L)'
;MAHSVMIIESGQSEDIKQIQLQINNLIKDEVARNLRSELSNLSEKSENEMESVREDIYKQIENRVMTLFAAQVARTVHESGNDEEKIIEKDKTEANHLSESDLLVVRNLIVDALRVYDADKTGKVDYALESSGGSIISTRCTETYKETSRLESIFGIPLWYSSYSPRSVIQVSYFFF
;
A
#
# COMPACT_ATOMS: atom_id res chain seq x y z
N MET A 1 73.38 14.09 21.68
CA MET A 1 72.39 15.15 21.41
C MET A 1 71.54 14.86 20.17
N ALA A 2 72.09 14.44 19.03
CA ALA A 2 71.27 14.13 17.83
C ALA A 2 70.28 12.96 18.02
N HIS A 3 70.68 11.91 18.77
CA HIS A 3 69.83 10.73 18.99
C HIS A 3 68.64 11.01 19.92
N SER A 4 68.81 11.89 20.92
CA SER A 4 67.74 12.28 21.83
C SER A 4 66.70 13.18 21.14
N VAL A 5 67.11 14.01 20.18
CA VAL A 5 66.19 14.88 19.41
C VAL A 5 65.33 14.05 18.46
N MET A 6 65.90 13.07 17.75
CA MET A 6 65.13 12.17 16.88
C MET A 6 64.09 11.34 17.64
N ILE A 7 64.39 10.89 18.86
CA ILE A 7 63.43 10.13 19.69
C ILE A 7 62.24 11.02 20.07
N ILE A 8 62.50 12.29 20.42
CA ILE A 8 61.45 13.26 20.78
C ILE A 8 60.55 13.56 19.58
N GLU A 9 61.11 13.78 18.38
CA GLU A 9 60.32 14.02 17.15
C GLU A 9 59.49 12.81 16.74
N SER A 10 60.02 11.59 16.92
CA SER A 10 59.28 10.35 16.62
C SER A 10 58.11 10.11 17.56
N GLY A 11 58.24 10.45 18.85
CA GLY A 11 57.16 10.39 19.83
C GLY A 11 56.06 11.41 19.56
N GLN A 12 56.43 12.66 19.23
CA GLN A 12 55.46 13.70 18.87
C GLN A 12 54.64 13.34 17.62
N SER A 13 55.25 12.68 16.64
CA SER A 13 54.54 12.22 15.43
C SER A 13 53.49 11.15 15.74
N GLU A 14 53.70 10.31 16.75
CA GLU A 14 52.75 9.26 17.13
C GLU A 14 51.57 9.84 17.93
N ASP A 15 51.85 10.79 18.82
CA ASP A 15 50.82 11.53 19.57
C ASP A 15 49.87 12.29 18.62
N ILE A 16 50.40 12.91 17.55
CA ILE A 16 49.59 13.59 16.54
C ILE A 16 48.63 12.62 15.83
N LYS A 17 49.08 11.39 15.52
CA LYS A 17 48.22 10.38 14.88
C LYS A 17 47.11 9.90 15.82
N GLN A 18 47.42 9.72 17.11
CA GLN A 18 46.42 9.36 18.11
C GLN A 18 45.35 10.45 18.25
N ILE A 19 45.76 11.72 18.26
CA ILE A 19 44.82 12.85 18.30
C ILE A 19 43.95 12.88 17.04
N GLN A 20 44.50 12.68 15.85
CA GLN A 20 43.70 12.61 14.63
C GLN A 20 42.70 11.45 14.63
N LEU A 21 43.10 10.29 15.14
CA LEU A 21 42.22 9.14 15.28
C LEU A 21 41.06 9.44 16.24
N GLN A 22 41.36 10.07 17.38
CA GLN A 22 40.34 10.50 18.35
C GLN A 22 39.38 11.52 17.76
N ILE A 23 39.87 12.53 17.04
CA ILE A 23 39.04 13.53 16.37
C ILE A 23 38.13 12.88 15.33
N ASN A 24 38.64 11.97 14.51
CA ASN A 24 37.83 11.28 13.50
C ASN A 24 36.72 10.43 14.14
N ASN A 25 37.02 9.74 15.25
CA ASN A 25 36.02 8.97 15.97
C ASN A 25 34.95 9.88 16.59
N LEU A 26 35.36 10.99 17.22
CA LEU A 26 34.43 11.98 17.79
C LEU A 26 33.52 12.58 16.73
N ILE A 27 34.07 12.97 15.57
CA ILE A 27 33.28 13.49 14.44
C ILE A 27 32.29 12.43 13.95
N LYS A 28 32.74 11.18 13.78
CA LYS A 28 31.87 10.09 13.33
C LYS A 28 30.72 9.84 14.30
N ASP A 29 30.99 9.89 15.60
CA ASP A 29 29.98 9.69 16.63
C ASP A 29 29.01 10.88 16.73
N GLU A 30 29.50 12.12 16.59
CA GLU A 30 28.68 13.34 16.53
C GLU A 30 27.72 13.31 15.34
N VAL A 31 28.23 12.97 14.16
CA VAL A 31 27.43 12.87 12.93
C VAL A 31 26.41 11.76 13.05
N ALA A 32 26.79 10.58 13.55
CA ALA A 32 25.87 9.48 13.76
C ALA A 32 24.76 9.83 14.77
N ARG A 33 25.09 10.56 15.83
CA ARG A 33 24.10 11.04 16.82
C ARG A 33 23.12 12.03 16.19
N ASN A 34 23.61 13.04 15.50
CA ASN A 34 22.76 14.07 14.89
C ASN A 34 21.83 13.49 13.82
N LEU A 35 22.36 12.60 12.96
CA LEU A 35 21.54 11.91 11.96
C LEU A 35 20.46 11.04 12.60
N ARG A 36 20.77 10.35 13.71
CA ARG A 36 19.77 9.55 14.44
C ARG A 36 18.68 10.43 15.04
N SER A 37 19.03 11.56 15.64
CA SER A 37 18.02 12.49 16.19
C SER A 37 17.16 13.13 15.12
N GLU A 38 17.72 13.49 13.96
CA GLU A 38 16.89 14.00 12.86
C GLU A 38 15.99 12.92 12.27
N LEU A 39 16.50 11.69 12.11
CA LEU A 39 15.71 10.58 11.61
C LEU A 39 14.57 10.23 12.56
N SER A 40 14.80 10.25 13.88
CA SER A 40 13.74 10.01 14.86
C SER A 40 12.69 11.12 14.82
N ASN A 41 13.10 12.39 14.72
CA ASN A 41 12.17 13.52 14.63
C ASN A 41 11.34 13.47 13.33
N LEU A 42 11.95 13.10 12.20
CA LEU A 42 11.24 12.91 10.93
C LEU A 42 10.28 11.72 10.99
N SER A 43 10.68 10.61 11.61
CA SER A 43 9.82 9.44 11.81
C SER A 43 8.60 9.80 12.64
N GLU A 44 8.81 10.46 13.79
CA GLU A 44 7.73 10.90 14.67
C GLU A 44 6.79 11.89 13.96
N LYS A 45 7.35 12.84 13.20
CA LYS A 45 6.55 13.77 12.40
C LYS A 45 5.72 13.02 11.33
N SER A 46 6.32 12.07 10.63
CA SER A 46 5.64 11.25 9.62
C SER A 46 4.52 10.39 10.21
N GLU A 47 4.73 9.82 11.39
CA GLU A 47 3.72 9.03 12.10
C GLU A 47 2.54 9.90 12.53
N ASN A 48 2.79 11.10 13.05
CA ASN A 48 1.74 12.04 13.43
C ASN A 48 0.92 12.53 12.22
N GLU A 49 1.57 12.83 11.09
CA GLU A 49 0.86 13.20 9.86
C GLU A 49 0.03 12.02 9.33
N MET A 50 0.55 10.80 9.37
CA MET A 50 -0.15 9.58 8.95
C MET A 50 -1.40 9.33 9.82
N GLU A 51 -1.31 9.51 11.13
CA GLU A 51 -2.44 9.30 12.03
C GLU A 51 -3.55 10.35 11.77
N SER A 52 -3.17 11.60 11.50
CA SER A 52 -4.15 12.64 11.11
C SER A 52 -4.86 12.28 9.80
N VAL A 53 -4.13 11.81 8.79
CA VAL A 53 -4.71 11.40 7.50
C VAL A 53 -5.63 10.19 7.69
N ARG A 54 -5.23 9.23 8.52
CA ARG A 54 -6.03 8.06 8.85
C ARG A 54 -7.38 8.45 9.46
N GLU A 55 -7.38 9.38 10.41
CA GLU A 55 -8.60 9.89 11.02
C GLU A 55 -9.52 10.60 10.01
N ASP A 56 -8.95 11.40 9.10
CA ASP A 56 -9.72 12.06 8.05
C ASP A 56 -10.35 11.07 7.06
N ILE A 57 -9.62 10.00 6.70
CA ILE A 57 -10.13 8.92 5.86
C ILE A 57 -11.30 8.21 6.55
N TYR A 58 -11.19 7.88 7.84
CA TYR A 58 -12.27 7.24 8.58
C TYR A 58 -13.54 8.10 8.59
N LYS A 59 -13.41 9.40 8.88
CA LYS A 59 -14.54 10.33 8.85
C LYS A 59 -15.16 10.44 7.46
N GLN A 60 -14.34 10.47 6.41
CA GLN A 60 -14.84 10.54 5.04
C GLN A 60 -15.60 9.27 4.65
N ILE A 61 -15.10 8.10 5.03
CA ILE A 61 -15.79 6.82 4.81
C ILE A 61 -17.12 6.81 5.56
N GLU A 62 -17.13 7.16 6.84
CA GLU A 62 -18.34 7.19 7.66
C GLU A 62 -19.41 8.10 7.04
N ASN A 63 -19.04 9.32 6.65
CA ASN A 63 -19.95 10.27 6.01
C ASN A 63 -20.52 9.73 4.68
N ARG A 64 -19.67 9.09 3.86
CA ARG A 64 -20.12 8.49 2.58
C ARG A 64 -21.06 7.33 2.82
N VAL A 65 -20.77 6.44 3.77
CA VAL A 65 -21.61 5.30 4.11
C VAL A 65 -22.97 5.77 4.62
N MET A 66 -22.99 6.75 5.54
CA MET A 66 -24.24 7.29 6.08
C MET A 66 -25.09 7.98 5.02
N THR A 67 -24.46 8.72 4.09
CA THR A 67 -25.18 9.38 2.99
C THR A 67 -25.80 8.36 2.03
N LEU A 68 -25.05 7.32 1.66
CA LEU A 68 -25.55 6.26 0.78
C LEU A 68 -26.67 5.46 1.45
N PHE A 69 -26.53 5.18 2.75
CA PHE A 69 -27.56 4.50 3.52
C PHE A 69 -28.84 5.34 3.61
N ALA A 70 -28.73 6.62 3.97
CA ALA A 70 -29.88 7.54 4.00
C ALA A 70 -30.57 7.65 2.63
N ALA A 71 -29.79 7.74 1.55
CA ALA A 71 -30.32 7.76 0.19
C ALA A 71 -31.02 6.45 -0.20
N GLN A 72 -30.50 5.30 0.22
CA GLN A 72 -31.11 4.00 -0.04
C GLN A 72 -32.42 3.83 0.73
N VAL A 73 -32.45 4.21 2.01
CA VAL A 73 -33.67 4.18 2.84
C VAL A 73 -34.73 5.11 2.25
N ALA A 74 -34.35 6.32 1.83
CA ALA A 74 -35.28 7.25 1.18
C ALA A 74 -35.86 6.69 -0.13
N ARG A 75 -35.06 5.99 -0.94
CA ARG A 75 -35.55 5.35 -2.18
C ARG A 75 -36.53 4.22 -1.89
N THR A 76 -36.24 3.35 -0.92
CA THR A 76 -37.18 2.28 -0.53
C THR A 76 -38.50 2.81 0.01
N VAL A 77 -38.50 3.98 0.65
CA VAL A 77 -39.73 4.64 1.13
C VAL A 77 -40.50 5.32 0.00
N HIS A 78 -39.80 5.87 -1.01
CA HIS A 78 -40.43 6.54 -2.16
C HIS A 78 -40.97 5.55 -3.21
N GLU A 79 -40.34 4.41 -3.39
CA GLU A 79 -40.80 3.34 -4.30
C GLU A 79 -42.02 2.59 -3.74
N SER A 80 -42.23 2.58 -2.42
CA SER A 80 -43.47 2.07 -1.79
C SER A 80 -44.66 3.06 -1.82
N GLY A 81 -44.51 4.26 -2.40
CA GLY A 81 -45.47 5.36 -2.23
C GLY A 81 -46.29 5.79 -3.45
N ASN A 82 -46.13 5.17 -4.63
CA ASN A 82 -46.66 5.76 -5.88
C ASN A 82 -47.83 5.05 -6.59
N ASP A 83 -48.39 3.94 -6.09
CA ASP A 83 -49.47 3.23 -6.79
C ASP A 83 -50.74 2.98 -5.96
N GLU A 84 -51.19 3.90 -5.09
CA GLU A 84 -52.49 3.73 -4.42
C GLU A 84 -53.29 5.04 -4.26
N GLU A 85 -53.91 5.49 -5.35
CA GLU A 85 -55.17 6.25 -5.26
C GLU A 85 -56.22 5.68 -6.21
N LYS A 86 -56.66 4.43 -5.93
CA LYS A 86 -58.03 3.92 -6.10
C LYS A 86 -58.04 2.41 -5.86
N ILE A 87 -58.50 2.01 -4.68
CA ILE A 87 -59.66 1.13 -4.44
C ILE A 87 -59.58 0.71 -2.97
N ILE A 88 -60.58 1.16 -2.23
CA ILE A 88 -60.83 0.79 -0.84
C ILE A 88 -61.26 -0.69 -0.79
N GLU A 89 -60.74 -1.40 0.21
CA GLU A 89 -61.12 -2.74 0.71
C GLU A 89 -60.65 -4.00 -0.05
N LYS A 90 -59.54 -4.57 0.46
CA LYS A 90 -58.89 -5.90 0.28
C LYS A 90 -57.49 -5.64 -0.25
N ASP A 91 -56.39 -5.73 0.50
CA ASP A 91 -55.99 -6.84 1.35
C ASP A 91 -54.85 -6.35 2.26
N LYS A 92 -54.98 -6.43 3.59
CA LYS A 92 -53.96 -5.98 4.55
C LYS A 92 -52.91 -7.07 4.82
N THR A 93 -52.42 -7.76 3.80
CA THR A 93 -51.54 -8.92 4.01
C THR A 93 -50.54 -9.17 2.88
N GLU A 94 -49.81 -8.16 2.40
CA GLU A 94 -48.73 -8.39 1.40
C GLU A 94 -47.43 -7.64 1.71
N ALA A 95 -47.09 -7.46 3.00
CA ALA A 95 -45.78 -6.91 3.40
C ALA A 95 -44.76 -7.97 3.88
N ASN A 96 -45.06 -9.28 3.81
CA ASN A 96 -44.20 -10.34 4.40
C ASN A 96 -44.02 -11.62 3.57
N HIS A 97 -44.23 -11.58 2.25
CA HIS A 97 -43.91 -12.72 1.38
C HIS A 97 -42.74 -12.40 0.43
N LEU A 98 -41.56 -12.09 0.99
CA LEU A 98 -40.35 -12.59 0.33
C LEU A 98 -40.35 -14.09 0.59
N SER A 99 -40.72 -14.86 -0.43
CA SER A 99 -40.71 -16.31 -0.35
C SER A 99 -39.32 -16.76 0.10
N GLU A 100 -39.24 -17.75 0.98
CA GLU A 100 -37.97 -18.34 1.45
C GLU A 100 -37.08 -18.76 0.27
N SER A 101 -37.69 -19.05 -0.88
CA SER A 101 -37.03 -19.28 -2.16
C SER A 101 -36.22 -18.09 -2.67
N ASP A 102 -36.71 -16.86 -2.52
CA ASP A 102 -36.10 -15.67 -3.13
C ASP A 102 -34.84 -15.27 -2.36
N LEU A 103 -34.89 -15.38 -1.03
CA LEU A 103 -33.73 -15.21 -0.17
C LEU A 103 -32.65 -16.27 -0.49
N LEU A 104 -33.06 -17.51 -0.75
CA LEU A 104 -32.15 -18.60 -1.11
C LEU A 104 -31.47 -18.34 -2.46
N VAL A 105 -32.21 -17.84 -3.45
CA VAL A 105 -31.69 -17.47 -4.77
C VAL A 105 -30.66 -16.35 -4.66
N VAL A 106 -30.95 -15.30 -3.89
CA VAL A 106 -30.01 -14.19 -3.67
C VAL A 106 -28.75 -14.67 -2.96
N ARG A 107 -28.89 -15.52 -1.93
CA ARG A 107 -27.74 -16.10 -1.22
C ARG A 107 -26.86 -16.92 -2.17
N ASN A 108 -27.45 -17.74 -3.02
CA ASN A 108 -26.71 -18.55 -3.98
C ASN A 108 -25.99 -17.67 -5.02
N LEU A 109 -26.64 -16.61 -5.52
CA LEU A 109 -26.03 -15.66 -6.44
C LEU A 109 -24.79 -14.98 -5.83
N ILE A 110 -24.88 -14.57 -4.56
CA ILE A 110 -23.76 -13.95 -3.84
C ILE A 110 -22.61 -14.96 -3.65
N VAL A 111 -22.92 -16.19 -3.24
CA VAL A 111 -21.93 -17.25 -3.08
C VAL A 111 -21.22 -17.56 -4.39
N ASP A 112 -21.97 -17.62 -5.49
CA ASP A 112 -21.42 -17.85 -6.82
C ASP A 112 -20.54 -16.69 -7.29
N ALA A 113 -20.97 -15.45 -7.06
CA ALA A 113 -20.16 -14.26 -7.37
C ALA A 113 -18.86 -14.22 -6.56
N LEU A 114 -18.92 -14.53 -5.26
CA LEU A 114 -17.73 -14.63 -4.40
C LEU A 114 -16.79 -15.75 -4.86
N ARG A 115 -17.34 -16.90 -5.26
CA ARG A 115 -16.56 -18.01 -5.79
C ARG A 115 -15.82 -17.63 -7.08
N VAL A 116 -16.45 -16.86 -7.97
CA VAL A 116 -15.79 -16.35 -9.19
C VAL A 116 -14.72 -15.30 -8.85
N TYR A 117 -14.96 -14.45 -7.86
CA TYR A 117 -13.99 -13.46 -7.39
C TYR A 117 -12.73 -14.13 -6.81
N ASP A 118 -12.91 -15.12 -5.93
CA ASP A 118 -11.82 -15.89 -5.33
C ASP A 118 -11.02 -16.67 -6.38
N ALA A 119 -11.65 -17.06 -7.49
CA ALA A 119 -11.01 -17.70 -8.63
C ALA A 119 -10.39 -16.66 -9.62
N ASP A 120 -9.64 -15.70 -9.08
CA ASP A 120 -8.93 -14.64 -9.82
C ASP A 120 -9.83 -13.89 -10.81
N LYS A 121 -11.08 -13.63 -10.41
CA LYS A 121 -12.10 -12.91 -11.20
C LYS A 121 -12.49 -13.55 -12.55
N THR A 122 -11.86 -14.66 -12.97
CA THR A 122 -12.08 -15.29 -14.27
C THR A 122 -12.72 -16.67 -14.17
N GLY A 123 -12.65 -17.33 -12.99
CA GLY A 123 -13.17 -18.68 -12.82
C GLY A 123 -12.43 -19.75 -13.64
N LYS A 124 -11.26 -19.42 -14.21
CA LYS A 124 -10.43 -20.29 -15.04
C LYS A 124 -9.03 -20.41 -14.46
N VAL A 125 -8.37 -21.53 -14.73
CA VAL A 125 -6.97 -21.73 -14.33
C VAL A 125 -6.06 -20.94 -15.29
N ASP A 126 -5.20 -20.09 -14.73
CA ASP A 126 -4.12 -19.45 -15.49
C ASP A 126 -2.90 -20.38 -15.55
N TYR A 127 -2.64 -20.94 -16.74
CA TYR A 127 -1.49 -21.80 -17.00
C TYR A 127 -0.20 -21.03 -17.30
N ALA A 128 -0.29 -19.73 -17.57
CA ALA A 128 0.87 -18.88 -17.84
C ALA A 128 1.45 -18.29 -16.55
N LEU A 129 0.77 -18.44 -15.42
CA LEU A 129 1.13 -17.84 -14.14
C LEU A 129 2.49 -18.32 -13.64
N GLU A 130 3.34 -17.36 -13.27
CA GLU A 130 4.69 -17.64 -12.79
C GLU A 130 4.74 -18.45 -11.49
N SER A 131 3.88 -18.12 -10.53
CA SER A 131 3.81 -18.85 -9.26
C SER A 131 3.32 -20.29 -9.43
N SER A 132 2.63 -20.59 -10.54
CA SER A 132 2.24 -21.94 -10.94
C SER A 132 3.30 -22.65 -11.80
N GLY A 133 4.47 -22.04 -11.99
CA GLY A 133 5.58 -22.61 -12.76
C GLY A 133 5.69 -22.12 -14.20
N GLY A 134 4.88 -21.14 -14.61
CA GLY A 134 5.02 -20.43 -15.88
C GLY A 134 6.36 -19.70 -15.97
N SER A 135 6.95 -19.64 -17.17
CA SER A 135 8.22 -18.94 -17.41
C SER A 135 8.27 -18.33 -18.81
N ILE A 136 8.97 -17.21 -18.93
CA ILE A 136 9.11 -16.48 -20.19
C ILE A 136 10.40 -16.87 -20.90
N ILE A 137 10.31 -17.13 -22.20
CA ILE A 137 11.45 -17.36 -23.07
C ILE A 137 11.96 -16.02 -23.61
N SER A 138 13.01 -15.48 -22.99
CA SER A 138 13.57 -14.16 -23.30
C SER A 138 14.13 -14.01 -24.72
N THR A 139 14.52 -15.10 -25.39
CA THR A 139 15.12 -15.08 -26.73
C THR A 139 14.14 -14.82 -27.87
N ARG A 140 12.82 -14.83 -27.59
CA ARG A 140 11.76 -14.51 -28.58
C ARG A 140 10.85 -13.37 -28.14
N CYS A 141 11.24 -12.59 -27.14
CA CYS A 141 10.52 -11.38 -26.75
C CYS A 141 10.96 -10.19 -27.59
N THR A 142 10.06 -9.23 -27.80
CA THR A 142 10.45 -7.89 -28.26
C THR A 142 11.37 -7.24 -27.23
N GLU A 143 12.27 -6.38 -27.69
CA GLU A 143 13.15 -5.64 -26.78
C GLU A 143 12.30 -4.85 -25.77
N THR A 144 12.66 -4.94 -24.50
CA THR A 144 11.97 -4.20 -23.43
C THR A 144 12.15 -2.70 -23.67
N TYR A 145 11.06 -2.01 -23.98
CA TYR A 145 11.06 -0.56 -24.08
C TYR A 145 11.36 0.05 -22.70
N LYS A 146 12.53 0.66 -22.57
CA LYS A 146 12.93 1.37 -21.35
C LYS A 146 12.34 2.77 -21.40
N GLU A 147 11.08 2.90 -20.99
CA GLU A 147 10.60 4.21 -20.53
C GLU A 147 11.53 4.67 -19.42
N THR A 148 11.89 5.95 -19.41
CA THR A 148 12.77 6.57 -18.40
C THR A 148 12.51 5.96 -17.04
N SER A 149 13.45 5.14 -16.58
CA SER A 149 13.30 4.26 -15.42
C SER A 149 12.66 4.99 -14.26
N ARG A 150 11.57 4.43 -13.70
CA ARG A 150 10.88 5.01 -12.56
C ARG A 150 11.88 5.12 -11.41
N LEU A 151 12.16 6.34 -10.96
CA LEU A 151 12.99 6.57 -9.80
C LEU A 151 12.14 6.33 -8.55
N GLU A 152 12.43 5.26 -7.83
CA GLU A 152 11.84 5.04 -6.51
C GLU A 152 12.60 5.90 -5.51
N SER A 153 11.85 6.78 -4.84
CA SER A 153 12.40 7.80 -3.94
C SER A 153 11.63 7.79 -2.63
N ILE A 154 12.36 7.76 -1.52
CA ILE A 154 11.82 7.92 -0.17
C ILE A 154 12.28 9.28 0.36
N PHE A 155 11.33 10.13 0.79
CA PHE A 155 11.59 11.52 1.24
C PHE A 155 12.40 12.39 0.25
N GLY A 156 12.21 12.19 -1.05
CA GLY A 156 12.93 12.94 -2.09
C GLY A 156 14.37 12.48 -2.34
N ILE A 157 14.84 11.44 -1.62
CA ILE A 157 16.15 10.83 -1.85
C ILE A 157 15.99 9.70 -2.89
N PRO A 158 16.63 9.80 -4.07
CA PRO A 158 16.62 8.73 -5.07
C PRO A 158 17.30 7.47 -4.51
N LEU A 159 16.61 6.33 -4.48
CA LEU A 159 17.19 5.07 -4.01
C LEU A 159 17.69 4.23 -5.18
N TRP A 160 16.80 3.86 -6.10
CA TRP A 160 17.15 3.11 -7.30
C TRP A 160 16.17 3.37 -8.44
N TYR A 161 16.62 3.04 -9.64
CA TYR A 161 15.84 3.11 -10.87
C TYR A 161 15.21 1.75 -11.14
N SER A 162 13.88 1.69 -11.17
CA SER A 162 13.12 0.48 -11.48
C SER A 162 12.74 0.45 -12.96
N SER A 163 12.88 -0.72 -13.58
CA SER A 163 12.39 -1.00 -14.92
C SER A 163 11.60 -2.30 -14.91
N TYR A 164 10.43 -2.32 -15.55
CA TYR A 164 9.62 -3.52 -15.66
C TYR A 164 10.23 -4.50 -16.66
N SER A 165 10.24 -5.78 -16.30
CA SER A 165 10.64 -6.86 -17.21
C SER A 165 9.39 -7.53 -17.79
N PRO A 166 9.47 -8.24 -18.93
CA PRO A 166 8.33 -8.98 -19.49
C PRO A 166 7.68 -9.94 -18.49
N ARG A 167 8.44 -10.38 -17.47
CA ARG A 167 8.00 -11.23 -16.36
C ARG A 167 6.83 -10.63 -15.58
N SER A 168 6.73 -9.30 -15.50
CA SER A 168 5.66 -8.61 -14.78
C SER A 168 4.26 -8.91 -15.34
N VAL A 169 4.15 -9.39 -16.58
CA VAL A 169 2.86 -9.73 -17.21
C VAL A 169 2.27 -11.04 -16.65
N ILE A 170 3.10 -11.96 -16.17
CA ILE A 170 2.68 -13.28 -15.65
C ILE A 170 2.77 -13.38 -14.13
N GLN A 171 2.95 -12.25 -13.45
CA GLN A 171 3.05 -12.15 -11.99
C GLN A 171 1.73 -11.67 -11.40
N VAL A 172 1.34 -12.28 -10.27
CA VAL A 172 0.21 -11.79 -9.48
C VAL A 172 0.56 -10.42 -8.91
N SER A 173 -0.16 -9.38 -9.33
CA SER A 173 0.12 -8.00 -8.93
C SER A 173 -0.51 -7.73 -7.56
N TYR A 174 0.24 -7.96 -6.47
CA TYR A 174 -0.22 -7.63 -5.11
C TYR A 174 -0.05 -6.14 -4.74
N PHE A 175 0.24 -5.26 -5.71
CA PHE A 175 0.52 -3.86 -5.45
C PHE A 175 -0.72 -2.99 -5.73
N PHE A 176 -1.67 -3.00 -4.79
CA PHE A 176 -2.67 -1.94 -4.68
C PHE A 176 -2.03 -0.79 -3.89
N PHE A 177 -1.88 0.37 -4.53
CA PHE A 177 -1.63 1.65 -3.87
C PHE A 177 -2.91 2.14 -3.18
#